data_AF-Q5IPS3-F1
#
_entry.id   AF-Q5IPS3-F1
#
_cell.length_a   1.000
_cell.length_b   1.000
_cell.length_c   1.000
_cell.angle_alpha   90.00
_cell.angle_beta   90.00
_cell.angle_gamma   90.00
#
_symmetry.space_group_name_H-M   'P 1'
#
loop_
_entity.id
_entity.type
_entity.pdbx_description
1 polymer ?
#
loop_
_entity_poly.entity_id
_entity_poly.type
_entity_poly.pdbx_seq_one_letter_code
_entity_poly.pdbx_strand_id
1 'polypeptide(L)'
;LYHIFALTINCLLFIELGGQNLLITNPRDIPELVKELAKYPFTAITGVNTLFNALLNNKEFQQLDFSSLHLSAGGGMPVQQVVAERWVKLTGQYLLEGYGLTECAPLVSVNPYDIDYHSGSIGLPVPSTEAKLVDDDDNEVPPGQPGELCVKGPQVMLGYWQRPDATDEIIKNGWLHTGDIAVMDEEG
;
A
#
# COMPACT_ATOMS: atom_id res chain seq x y z
N LEU A 1 4.99 -13.34 5.27
CA LEU A 1 5.54 -13.26 3.89
C LEU A 1 4.76 -14.06 2.85
N TYR A 2 3.66 -14.76 3.20
CA TYR A 2 2.82 -15.44 2.19
C TYR A 2 1.98 -14.47 1.35
N HIS A 3 1.66 -13.30 1.92
CA HIS A 3 0.95 -12.24 1.22
C HIS A 3 1.93 -11.43 0.38
N ILE A 4 1.58 -11.16 -0.88
CA ILE A 4 2.47 -10.53 -1.87
C ILE A 4 2.96 -9.15 -1.43
N PHE A 5 2.11 -8.33 -0.80
CA PHE A 5 2.52 -7.05 -0.19
C PHE A 5 3.67 -7.21 0.81
N ALA A 6 3.53 -8.15 1.76
CA ALA A 6 4.59 -8.40 2.74
C ALA A 6 5.86 -9.01 2.10
N LEU A 7 5.71 -9.78 1.02
CA LEU A 7 6.86 -10.35 0.31
C LEU A 7 7.64 -9.27 -0.45
N THR A 8 6.95 -8.47 -1.26
CA THR A 8 7.58 -7.53 -2.19
C THR A 8 8.01 -6.25 -1.48
N ILE A 9 7.10 -5.58 -0.77
CA ILE A 9 7.34 -4.29 -0.14
C ILE A 9 8.14 -4.44 1.15
N ASN A 10 7.81 -5.42 1.98
CA ASN A 10 8.45 -5.51 3.31
C ASN A 10 9.71 -6.36 3.32
N CYS A 11 9.97 -7.17 2.29
CA CYS A 11 11.12 -8.09 2.28
C CYS A 11 12.01 -7.83 1.07
N LEU A 12 11.53 -8.07 -0.15
CA LEU A 12 12.36 -7.98 -1.36
C LEU A 12 12.88 -6.55 -1.61
N LEU A 13 12.02 -5.53 -1.47
CA LEU A 13 12.42 -4.13 -1.61
C LEU A 13 13.55 -3.76 -0.63
N PHE A 14 13.39 -4.08 0.66
CA PHE A 14 14.43 -3.75 1.63
C PHE A 14 15.69 -4.60 1.47
N ILE A 15 15.59 -5.85 0.99
CA ILE A 15 16.77 -6.64 0.62
C ILE A 15 17.52 -5.95 -0.52
N GLU A 16 16.82 -5.53 -1.58
CA GLU A 16 17.40 -4.83 -2.73
C GLU A 16 18.09 -3.52 -2.32
N LEU A 17 17.48 -2.78 -1.38
CA LEU A 17 18.05 -1.54 -0.83
C LEU A 17 19.17 -1.77 0.20
N GLY A 18 19.53 -3.02 0.52
CA GLY A 18 20.53 -3.35 1.55
C GLY A 18 20.08 -3.12 3.00
N GLY A 19 18.77 -3.01 3.23
CA GLY A 19 18.14 -2.85 4.52
C GLY A 19 18.09 -4.14 5.36
N GLN A 20 18.12 -3.97 6.68
CA GLN A 20 17.93 -5.06 7.63
C GLN A 20 16.44 -5.33 7.84
N ASN A 21 15.99 -6.55 7.52
CA ASN A 21 14.61 -6.97 7.68
C ASN A 21 14.37 -7.64 9.04
N LEU A 22 13.51 -7.04 9.88
CA LEU A 22 13.05 -7.67 11.12
C LEU A 22 11.83 -8.56 10.85
N LEU A 23 12.02 -9.87 10.86
CA LEU A 23 10.96 -10.83 10.59
C LEU A 23 10.16 -11.14 11.87
N ILE A 24 8.94 -10.63 11.95
CA ILE A 24 8.01 -10.92 13.05
C ILE A 24 7.10 -12.09 12.66
N THR A 25 7.15 -13.17 13.45
CA THR A 25 6.39 -14.40 13.19
C THR A 25 4.89 -14.25 13.47
N ASN A 26 4.52 -13.49 14.50
CA ASN A 26 3.14 -13.23 14.86
C ASN A 26 2.89 -11.74 15.13
N PRO A 27 2.59 -10.94 14.09
CA PRO A 27 2.30 -9.52 14.27
C PRO A 27 0.93 -9.22 14.91
N ARG A 28 0.12 -10.26 15.23
CA ARG A 28 -1.16 -10.09 15.93
C ARG A 28 -1.01 -10.08 17.45
N ASP A 29 0.11 -10.59 17.97
CA ASP A 29 0.47 -10.45 19.38
C ASP A 29 1.13 -9.08 19.58
N ILE A 30 0.29 -8.06 19.82
CA ILE A 30 0.74 -6.67 19.90
C ILE A 30 1.77 -6.45 21.03
N PRO A 31 1.57 -6.95 22.26
CA PRO A 31 2.58 -6.82 23.31
C PRO A 31 3.95 -7.41 22.91
N GLU A 32 3.98 -8.62 22.33
CA GLU A 32 5.26 -9.22 21.93
C GLU A 32 5.87 -8.51 20.71
N LEU A 33 5.05 -8.09 19.73
CA LEU A 33 5.50 -7.27 18.60
C LEU A 33 6.18 -5.99 19.09
N VAL A 34 5.55 -5.24 20.01
CA VAL A 34 6.10 -3.99 20.55
C VAL A 34 7.41 -4.25 21.29
N LYS A 35 7.47 -5.32 22.07
CA LYS A 35 8.70 -5.73 22.78
C LYS A 35 9.83 -6.12 21.82
N GLU A 36 9.53 -6.72 20.68
CA GLU A 36 10.54 -6.97 19.64
C GLU A 36 10.97 -5.68 18.94
N LEU A 37 10.03 -4.81 18.56
CA LEU A 37 10.34 -3.51 17.94
C LEU A 37 11.23 -2.65 18.83
N ALA A 38 10.99 -2.64 20.15
CA ALA A 38 11.75 -1.86 21.12
C ALA A 38 13.26 -2.20 21.17
N LYS A 39 13.68 -3.34 20.62
CA LYS A 39 15.10 -3.75 20.58
C LYS A 39 15.88 -3.11 19.44
N TYR A 40 15.20 -2.48 18.48
CA TYR A 40 15.81 -1.99 17.24
C TYR A 40 15.38 -0.55 16.94
N PRO A 41 16.31 0.31 16.45
CA PRO A 41 15.95 1.61 15.90
C PRO A 41 15.39 1.42 14.48
N PHE A 42 14.15 0.95 14.36
CA PHE A 42 13.55 0.67 13.06
C PHE A 42 13.30 1.97 12.29
N THR A 43 13.58 1.94 10.99
CA THR A 43 13.51 3.11 10.10
C THR A 43 12.28 3.13 9.21
N ALA A 44 11.62 1.98 9.06
CA ALA A 44 10.42 1.82 8.29
C ALA A 44 9.45 0.86 8.98
N ILE A 45 8.16 1.13 8.88
CA ILE A 45 7.10 0.19 9.27
C ILE A 45 5.97 0.23 8.26
N THR A 46 5.53 -0.95 7.87
CA THR A 46 4.41 -1.13 6.94
C THR A 46 3.31 -1.91 7.62
N GLY A 47 2.05 -1.64 7.30
CA GLY A 47 0.94 -2.34 7.93
C GLY A 47 -0.39 -2.15 7.26
N VAL A 48 -1.43 -2.55 7.98
CA VAL A 48 -2.84 -2.31 7.65
C VAL A 48 -3.42 -1.41 8.73
N ASN A 49 -4.51 -0.70 8.43
CA ASN A 49 -5.16 0.22 9.37
C ASN A 49 -5.42 -0.41 10.76
N THR A 50 -5.85 -1.68 10.79
CA THR A 50 -6.11 -2.40 12.05
C THR A 50 -4.85 -2.60 12.91
N LEU A 51 -3.69 -2.84 12.29
CA LEU A 51 -2.41 -2.96 12.99
C LEU A 51 -1.97 -1.61 13.56
N PHE A 52 -2.02 -0.55 12.75
CA PHE A 52 -1.67 0.79 13.22
C PHE A 52 -2.57 1.24 14.37
N ASN A 53 -3.88 1.01 14.29
CA ASN A 53 -4.80 1.29 15.38
C ASN A 53 -4.45 0.47 16.64
N ALA A 54 -4.11 -0.81 16.49
CA ALA A 54 -3.74 -1.64 17.62
C ALA A 54 -2.44 -1.16 18.32
N LEU A 55 -1.42 -0.80 17.53
CA LEU A 55 -0.16 -0.23 18.03
C LEU A 55 -0.41 1.10 18.76
N LEU A 56 -1.22 1.99 18.19
CA LEU A 56 -1.58 3.27 18.82
C LEU A 56 -2.35 3.13 20.14
N ASN A 57 -2.98 1.98 20.39
CA ASN A 57 -3.68 1.69 21.64
C ASN A 57 -2.82 0.91 22.66
N ASN A 58 -1.58 0.57 22.32
CA ASN A 58 -0.63 -0.06 23.24
C ASN A 58 0.26 1.01 23.93
N LYS A 59 0.34 0.95 25.27
CA LYS A 59 1.05 1.99 26.06
C LYS A 59 2.56 1.91 25.96
N GLU A 60 3.10 0.72 25.76
CA GLU A 60 4.54 0.49 25.60
C GLU A 60 5.01 1.00 24.23
N PHE A 61 4.19 0.83 23.19
CA PHE A 61 4.46 1.37 21.86
C PHE A 61 4.51 2.90 21.86
N GLN A 62 3.58 3.54 22.59
CA GLN A 62 3.55 4.99 22.75
C GLN A 62 4.81 5.57 23.43
N GLN A 63 5.62 4.74 24.08
CA GLN A 63 6.84 5.15 24.77
C GLN A 63 8.12 4.88 23.95
N LEU A 64 8.00 4.28 22.77
CA LEU A 64 9.16 4.03 21.91
C LEU A 64 9.72 5.33 21.35
N ASP A 65 11.02 5.30 21.04
CA ASP A 65 11.66 6.39 20.30
C ASP A 65 11.43 6.21 18.79
N PHE A 66 10.78 7.19 18.18
CA PHE A 66 10.49 7.24 16.75
C PHE A 66 11.45 8.17 15.97
N SER A 67 12.50 8.68 16.60
CA SER A 67 13.47 9.61 15.98
C SER A 67 14.16 9.04 14.71
N SER A 68 14.23 7.71 14.60
CA SER A 68 14.81 7.01 13.45
C SER A 68 13.77 6.60 12.40
N LEU A 69 12.47 6.77 12.67
CA LEU A 69 11.41 6.38 11.75
C LEU A 69 11.31 7.39 10.60
N HIS A 70 11.44 6.90 9.37
CA HIS A 70 11.42 7.72 8.15
C HIS A 70 10.29 7.32 7.19
N LEU A 71 9.73 6.13 7.34
CA LEU A 71 8.67 5.63 6.46
C LEU A 71 7.62 4.87 7.26
N SER A 72 6.36 5.29 7.13
CA SER A 72 5.22 4.52 7.58
C SER A 72 4.25 4.35 6.43
N ALA A 73 3.92 3.11 6.05
CA ALA A 73 3.05 2.86 4.89
C ALA A 73 1.92 1.86 5.19
N GLY A 74 0.70 2.22 4.81
CA GLY A 74 -0.50 1.41 4.87
C GLY A 74 -0.89 0.85 3.50
N GLY A 75 -1.33 -0.40 3.46
CA GLY A 75 -1.87 -1.02 2.24
C GLY A 75 -2.96 -2.05 2.54
N GLY A 76 -3.70 -2.44 1.50
CA GLY A 76 -4.73 -3.50 1.54
C GLY A 76 -6.09 -3.09 2.13
N MET A 77 -6.18 -1.96 2.84
CA MET A 77 -7.44 -1.31 3.20
C MET A 77 -7.19 0.18 3.47
N PRO A 78 -8.21 1.05 3.31
CA PRO A 78 -8.09 2.46 3.64
C PRO A 78 -7.63 2.70 5.08
N VAL A 79 -6.66 3.58 5.27
CA VAL A 79 -6.28 4.10 6.58
C VAL A 79 -7.32 5.15 6.99
N GLN A 80 -7.87 4.96 8.18
CA GLN A 80 -8.86 5.90 8.70
C GLN A 80 -8.16 7.18 9.14
N GLN A 81 -8.74 8.33 8.81
CA GLN A 81 -8.21 9.65 9.18
C GLN A 81 -7.81 9.74 10.66
N VAL A 82 -8.67 9.23 11.57
CA VAL A 82 -8.39 9.22 13.02
C VAL A 82 -7.13 8.42 13.39
N VAL A 83 -6.80 7.36 12.64
CA VAL A 83 -5.59 6.56 12.84
C VAL A 83 -4.38 7.32 12.31
N ALA A 84 -4.48 7.91 11.11
CA ALA A 84 -3.42 8.73 10.51
C ALA A 84 -3.03 9.94 11.39
N GLU A 85 -4.02 10.69 11.87
CA GLU A 85 -3.80 11.85 12.75
C GLU A 85 -3.12 11.46 14.08
N ARG A 86 -3.54 10.34 14.68
CA ARG A 86 -2.90 9.82 15.89
C ARG A 86 -1.49 9.32 15.63
N TRP A 87 -1.25 8.71 14.47
CA TRP A 87 0.05 8.20 14.07
C TRP A 87 1.08 9.31 13.91
N VAL A 88 0.76 10.37 13.15
CA VAL A 88 1.67 11.50 12.98
C VAL A 88 1.89 12.25 14.29
N LYS A 89 0.87 12.38 15.14
CA LYS A 89 1.03 13.00 16.47
C LYS A 89 1.99 12.24 17.38
N LEU A 90 2.01 10.91 17.29
CA LEU A 90 2.89 10.06 18.11
C LEU A 90 4.31 9.97 17.53
N THR A 91 4.41 9.75 16.21
CA THR A 91 5.66 9.34 15.56
C THR A 91 6.35 10.48 14.81
N GLY A 92 5.65 11.57 14.53
CA GLY A 92 6.10 12.64 13.64
C GLY A 92 6.11 12.29 12.16
N GLN A 93 5.64 11.10 11.77
CA GLN A 93 5.62 10.61 10.39
C GLN A 93 4.18 10.43 9.90
N TYR A 94 3.93 10.77 8.64
CA TYR A 94 2.65 10.52 8.00
C TYR A 94 2.53 9.06 7.55
N LEU A 95 1.32 8.52 7.55
CA LEU A 95 1.03 7.21 6.97
C LEU A 95 0.79 7.39 5.47
N LEU A 96 1.71 6.88 4.66
CA LEU A 96 1.52 6.81 3.21
C LEU A 96 0.53 5.69 2.89
N GLU A 97 -0.49 5.97 2.10
CA GLU A 97 -1.43 4.97 1.62
C GLU A 97 -1.13 4.63 0.17
N GLY A 98 -1.31 3.35 -0.19
CA GLY A 98 -1.18 2.90 -1.56
C GLY A 98 -2.22 1.86 -1.92
N TYR A 99 -2.51 1.77 -3.21
CA TYR A 99 -3.36 0.76 -3.79
C TYR A 99 -2.52 -0.27 -4.53
N GLY A 100 -2.97 -1.52 -4.43
CA GLY A 100 -2.33 -2.62 -5.09
C GLY A 100 -3.14 -3.90 -4.95
N LEU A 101 -2.89 -4.81 -5.88
CA LEU A 101 -3.55 -6.09 -6.02
C LEU A 101 -2.53 -7.14 -6.47
N THR A 102 -2.83 -8.42 -6.28
CA THR A 102 -1.83 -9.48 -6.50
C THR A 102 -1.32 -9.52 -7.94
N GLU A 103 -2.21 -9.20 -8.86
CA GLU A 103 -2.03 -9.10 -10.29
C GLU A 103 -1.02 -8.01 -10.71
N CYS A 104 -0.65 -7.08 -9.83
CA CYS A 104 0.35 -6.02 -10.07
C CYS A 104 1.62 -6.13 -9.22
N ALA A 105 1.87 -7.28 -8.60
CA ALA A 105 3.08 -7.56 -7.81
C ALA A 105 3.53 -6.55 -6.70
N PRO A 106 2.65 -6.01 -5.83
CA PRO A 106 1.24 -5.66 -6.00
C PRO A 106 1.00 -4.18 -6.28
N LEU A 107 2.02 -3.32 -6.13
CA LEU A 107 1.83 -1.88 -5.99
C LEU A 107 1.47 -1.22 -7.34
N VAL A 108 0.38 -0.46 -7.34
CA VAL A 108 -0.10 0.30 -8.50
C VAL A 108 0.09 1.78 -8.28
N SER A 109 -0.38 2.29 -7.15
CA SER A 109 -0.31 3.71 -6.79
C SER A 109 0.03 3.90 -5.32
N VAL A 110 0.61 5.04 -4.98
CA VAL A 110 0.93 5.41 -3.60
C VAL A 110 0.92 6.92 -3.43
N ASN A 111 0.57 7.40 -2.24
CA ASN A 111 0.72 8.81 -1.95
C ASN A 111 2.19 9.23 -2.10
N PRO A 112 2.44 10.47 -2.56
CA PRO A 112 3.79 11.05 -2.53
C PRO A 112 4.43 10.93 -1.15
N TYR A 113 5.75 10.74 -1.10
CA TYR A 113 6.46 10.49 0.16
C TYR A 113 6.51 11.74 1.07
N ASP A 114 6.26 12.91 0.50
CA ASP A 114 6.37 14.23 1.11
C ASP A 114 5.01 14.84 1.49
N ILE A 115 3.95 14.02 1.54
CA ILE A 115 2.66 14.47 2.07
C ILE A 115 2.78 14.99 3.51
N ASP A 116 2.08 16.08 3.79
CA ASP A 116 1.94 16.68 5.13
C ASP A 116 0.48 16.70 5.62
N TYR A 117 -0.38 15.91 4.98
CA TYR A 117 -1.80 15.74 5.33
C TYR A 117 -2.26 14.30 5.09
N HIS A 118 -3.40 13.93 5.68
CA HIS A 118 -4.10 12.69 5.33
C HIS A 118 -4.96 12.95 4.09
N SER A 119 -4.62 12.32 2.96
CA SER A 119 -5.33 12.53 1.69
C SER A 119 -6.63 11.72 1.62
N GLY A 120 -6.65 10.52 2.22
CA GLY A 120 -7.70 9.53 2.00
C GLY A 120 -7.76 8.99 0.57
N SER A 121 -6.78 9.33 -0.28
CA SER A 121 -6.65 8.85 -1.65
C SER A 121 -5.59 7.75 -1.75
N ILE A 122 -5.64 6.97 -2.83
CA ILE A 122 -4.64 5.93 -3.12
C ILE A 122 -3.36 6.48 -3.77
N GLY A 123 -3.27 7.80 -3.91
CA GLY A 123 -2.15 8.52 -4.49
C GLY A 123 -1.99 8.31 -5.99
N LEU A 124 -0.76 8.52 -6.45
CA LEU A 124 -0.42 8.57 -7.88
C LEU A 124 0.12 7.22 -8.36
N PRO A 125 -0.09 6.84 -9.64
CA PRO A 125 0.56 5.67 -10.23
C PRO A 125 2.07 5.69 -10.02
N VAL A 126 2.63 4.54 -9.63
CA VAL A 126 4.09 4.42 -9.44
C VAL A 126 4.82 4.50 -10.79
N PRO A 127 6.13 4.83 -10.82
CA PRO A 127 6.86 5.00 -12.08
C PRO A 127 6.71 3.82 -13.05
N SER A 128 6.59 4.13 -14.34
CA SER A 128 6.34 3.16 -15.42
C SER A 128 4.97 2.46 -15.35
N THR A 129 4.01 3.02 -14.62
CA THR A 129 2.63 2.54 -14.55
C THR A 129 1.69 3.54 -15.23
N GLU A 130 0.96 3.07 -16.22
CA GLU A 130 -0.16 3.77 -16.82
C GLU A 130 -1.46 3.34 -16.10
N ALA A 131 -2.33 4.31 -15.82
CA ALA A 131 -3.64 4.07 -15.23
C ALA A 131 -4.70 4.88 -16.01
N LYS A 132 -5.86 4.28 -16.23
CA LYS A 132 -7.04 4.96 -16.80
C LYS A 132 -8.29 4.48 -16.10
N LEU A 133 -9.36 5.27 -16.14
CA LEU A 133 -10.68 4.88 -15.65
C LEU A 133 -11.61 4.67 -16.84
N VAL A 134 -12.36 3.57 -16.87
CA VAL A 134 -13.30 3.26 -17.96
C VAL A 134 -14.72 3.02 -17.47
N ASP A 135 -15.71 3.25 -18.34
CA ASP A 135 -17.12 2.88 -18.11
C ASP A 135 -17.42 1.42 -18.49
N ASP A 136 -18.68 1.00 -18.36
CA ASP A 136 -19.15 -0.35 -18.69
C ASP A 136 -18.96 -0.73 -20.18
N ASP A 137 -18.82 0.27 -21.06
CA ASP A 137 -18.61 0.12 -22.50
C ASP A 137 -17.11 0.24 -22.88
N ASP A 138 -16.20 0.25 -21.90
CA ASP A 138 -14.73 0.36 -22.04
C ASP A 138 -14.25 1.72 -22.60
N ASN A 139 -15.06 2.78 -22.46
CA ASN A 139 -14.66 4.14 -22.81
C ASN A 139 -14.03 4.86 -21.61
N GLU A 140 -12.96 5.61 -21.85
CA GLU A 140 -12.33 6.41 -20.79
C GLU A 140 -13.27 7.49 -20.26
N VAL A 141 -13.42 7.54 -18.93
CA VAL A 141 -14.26 8.55 -18.27
C VAL A 141 -13.45 9.83 -17.98
N PRO A 142 -14.09 11.02 -18.03
CA PRO A 142 -13.43 12.27 -17.65
C PRO A 142 -13.00 12.31 -16.17
N PRO A 143 -12.01 13.14 -15.80
CA PRO A 143 -11.67 13.40 -14.40
C PRO A 143 -12.89 13.76 -13.54
N GLY A 144 -12.90 13.27 -12.31
CA GLY A 144 -13.98 13.43 -11.34
C GLY A 144 -15.15 12.47 -11.54
N GLN A 145 -15.18 11.67 -12.60
CA GLN A 145 -16.21 10.65 -12.80
C GLN A 145 -15.74 9.26 -12.34
N PRO A 146 -16.64 8.45 -11.75
CA PRO A 146 -16.31 7.09 -11.37
C PRO A 146 -16.15 6.20 -12.60
N GLY A 147 -15.15 5.31 -12.57
CA GLY A 147 -14.93 4.28 -13.58
C GLY A 147 -14.09 3.12 -13.03
N GLU A 148 -14.07 2.01 -13.75
CA GLU A 148 -13.19 0.88 -13.44
C GLU A 148 -11.73 1.29 -13.66
N LEU A 149 -10.89 1.05 -12.66
CA LEU A 149 -9.45 1.26 -12.76
C LEU A 149 -8.81 0.19 -13.65
N CYS A 150 -8.22 0.64 -14.76
CA CYS A 150 -7.40 -0.19 -15.63
C CYS A 150 -5.93 0.20 -15.48
N VAL A 151 -5.05 -0.81 -15.38
CA VAL A 151 -3.62 -0.63 -15.11
C VAL A 151 -2.79 -1.29 -16.20
N LYS A 152 -1.73 -0.62 -16.63
CA LYS A 152 -0.74 -1.19 -17.55
C LYS A 152 0.66 -0.80 -17.12
N GLY A 153 1.57 -1.77 -17.09
CA GLY A 153 2.94 -1.54 -16.67
C GLY A 153 3.73 -2.84 -16.53
N PRO A 154 5.05 -2.74 -16.26
CA PRO A 154 5.94 -3.90 -16.17
C PRO A 154 5.67 -4.80 -14.96
N GLN A 155 4.93 -4.30 -13.97
CA GLN A 155 4.55 -5.03 -12.75
C GLN A 155 3.30 -5.88 -12.92
N VAL A 156 2.52 -5.66 -13.99
CA VAL A 156 1.32 -6.45 -14.28
C VAL A 156 1.73 -7.90 -14.58
N MET A 157 1.02 -8.85 -13.96
CA MET A 157 1.27 -10.27 -14.13
C MET A 157 1.14 -10.70 -15.60
N LEU A 158 1.78 -11.83 -15.94
CA LEU A 158 1.62 -12.44 -17.27
C LEU A 158 0.25 -13.10 -17.46
N GLY A 159 -0.45 -13.43 -16.37
CA GLY A 159 -1.73 -14.11 -16.38
C GLY A 159 -1.86 -15.16 -15.28
N TYR A 160 -3.06 -15.71 -15.15
CA TYR A 160 -3.35 -16.76 -14.19
C TYR A 160 -2.83 -18.12 -14.68
N TRP A 161 -2.13 -18.82 -13.79
CA TRP A 161 -1.54 -20.12 -14.09
C TRP A 161 -2.59 -21.14 -14.56
N GLN A 162 -2.38 -21.72 -15.75
CA GLN A 162 -3.30 -22.70 -16.39
C GLN A 162 -4.74 -22.20 -16.54
N ARG A 163 -4.95 -20.88 -16.62
CA ARG A 163 -6.27 -20.25 -16.77
C ARG A 163 -6.23 -19.12 -17.82
N PRO A 164 -5.97 -19.45 -19.10
CA PRO A 164 -5.94 -18.44 -20.17
C PRO A 164 -7.27 -17.70 -20.31
N ASP A 165 -8.41 -18.41 -20.26
CA ASP A 165 -9.73 -17.77 -20.37
C ASP A 165 -9.96 -16.66 -19.33
N ALA A 166 -9.55 -16.91 -18.07
CA ALA A 166 -9.66 -15.91 -17.00
C ALA A 166 -8.59 -14.80 -17.12
N THR A 167 -7.47 -15.08 -17.79
CA THR A 167 -6.45 -14.07 -18.08
C THR A 167 -6.95 -13.12 -19.15
N ASP A 168 -7.49 -13.66 -20.24
CA ASP A 168 -8.00 -12.89 -21.38
C ASP A 168 -9.27 -12.08 -21.01
N GLU A 169 -10.00 -12.51 -19.97
CA GLU A 169 -11.14 -11.78 -19.42
C GLU A 169 -10.73 -10.44 -18.78
N ILE A 170 -9.59 -10.40 -18.08
CA ILE A 170 -9.17 -9.22 -17.31
C ILE A 170 -7.96 -8.50 -17.90
N ILE A 171 -7.14 -9.14 -18.74
CA ILE A 171 -6.01 -8.51 -19.43
C ILE A 171 -6.36 -8.32 -20.91
N LYS A 172 -6.77 -7.10 -21.28
CA LYS A 172 -7.20 -6.75 -22.63
C LYS A 172 -6.24 -5.75 -23.24
N ASN A 173 -5.64 -6.07 -24.38
CA ASN A 173 -4.68 -5.19 -25.08
C ASN A 173 -3.54 -4.67 -24.16
N GLY A 174 -3.11 -5.50 -23.21
CA GLY A 174 -2.07 -5.17 -22.22
C GLY A 174 -2.55 -4.34 -21.02
N TRP A 175 -3.84 -4.03 -20.92
CA TRP A 175 -4.46 -3.39 -19.76
C TRP A 175 -5.11 -4.44 -18.86
N LEU A 176 -4.74 -4.42 -17.58
CA LEU A 176 -5.40 -5.17 -16.53
C LEU A 176 -6.61 -4.38 -16.03
N HIS A 177 -7.81 -4.93 -16.21
CA HIS A 177 -9.04 -4.53 -15.55
C HIS A 177 -9.02 -5.02 -14.11
N THR A 178 -8.99 -4.10 -13.13
CA THR A 178 -8.84 -4.49 -11.71
C THR A 178 -10.13 -4.94 -11.06
N GLY A 179 -11.28 -4.59 -11.65
CA GLY A 179 -12.61 -4.74 -11.03
C GLY A 179 -12.91 -3.72 -9.93
N ASP A 180 -11.99 -2.80 -9.61
CA ASP A 180 -12.18 -1.75 -8.62
C ASP A 180 -12.66 -0.45 -9.27
N ILE A 181 -13.69 0.17 -8.68
CA ILE A 181 -14.17 1.49 -9.10
C ILE A 181 -13.38 2.57 -8.36
N ALA A 182 -12.83 3.52 -9.12
CA ALA A 182 -12.09 4.65 -8.60
C ALA A 182 -12.62 5.97 -9.19
N VAL A 183 -12.16 7.09 -8.61
CA VAL A 183 -12.34 8.44 -9.15
C VAL A 183 -10.94 9.06 -9.18
N MET A 184 -10.60 9.66 -10.31
CA MET A 184 -9.31 10.32 -10.57
C MET A 184 -9.60 11.81 -10.76
N ASP A 185 -8.89 12.69 -10.05
CA ASP A 185 -9.10 14.13 -10.18
C ASP A 185 -8.19 14.74 -11.25
N GLU A 186 -8.16 16.07 -11.37
CA GLU A 186 -7.32 16.74 -12.38
C GLU A 186 -5.82 16.70 -12.05
N GLU A 187 -5.45 16.40 -10.80
CA GLU A 187 -4.06 16.26 -10.34
C GLU A 187 -3.55 14.81 -10.47
N GLY A 188 -4.46 13.86 -10.73
CA GLY A 188 -4.21 12.42 -10.81
C GLY A 188 -4.83 11.71 -9.61
#